data_AF-A0A6M0CUV0-F1
#
_entry.id   AF-A0A6M0CUV0-F1
#
_cell.length_a   1.000
_cell.length_b   1.000
_cell.length_c   1.000
_cell.angle_alpha   90.00
_cell.angle_beta   90.00
_cell.angle_gamma   90.00
#
_symmetry.space_group_name_H-M   'P 1'
#
loop_
_entity.id
_entity.type
_entity.pdbx_description
1 polymer ?
#
loop_
_entity_poly.entity_id
_entity_poly.type
_entity_poly.pdbx_seq_one_letter_code
_entity_poly.pdbx_strand_id
1 'polypeptide(L)'
;MDMPKSGISAADSGAYTDLNRLNSLKVGDRDSDANLRKVAQEFESLFLNEMLKSMRSASDVLAKDNPLNTETTKQYQQMYDQQLAVSMSREGGGIGLQDVLMRQLSKQKASNATASASSPFPRVDIQQRSLW
;
A
#
# COMPACT_ATOMS: atom_id res chain seq x y z
N MET A 1 -40.72 -2.43 -11.80
CA MET A 1 -40.11 -3.67 -11.25
C MET A 1 -38.61 -3.45 -11.34
N ASP A 2 -38.08 -2.75 -10.34
CA ASP A 2 -36.75 -2.17 -10.37
C ASP A 2 -35.79 -3.10 -9.63
N MET A 3 -34.82 -3.64 -10.36
CA MET A 3 -33.81 -4.54 -9.82
C MET A 3 -32.76 -3.72 -9.05
N PRO A 4 -32.40 -4.08 -7.81
CA PRO A 4 -31.25 -3.50 -7.14
C PRO A 4 -29.97 -3.97 -7.86
N LYS A 5 -29.20 -3.03 -8.41
CA LYS A 5 -27.81 -3.28 -8.84
C LYS A 5 -26.96 -3.54 -7.60
N SER A 6 -26.92 -4.79 -7.15
CA SER A 6 -25.94 -5.24 -6.17
C SER A 6 -24.59 -5.32 -6.88
N GLY A 7 -23.77 -4.28 -6.73
CA GLY A 7 -22.35 -4.37 -7.04
C GLY A 7 -21.75 -5.44 -6.13
N ILE A 8 -21.22 -6.51 -6.72
CA ILE A 8 -20.42 -7.49 -6.00
C ILE A 8 -19.23 -6.74 -5.40
N SER A 9 -19.34 -6.38 -4.13
CA SER A 9 -18.17 -6.06 -3.31
C SER A 9 -17.44 -7.38 -3.17
N ALA A 10 -16.41 -7.59 -3.99
CA ALA A 10 -15.49 -8.70 -3.80
C ALA A 10 -15.00 -8.61 -2.36
N ALA A 11 -15.34 -9.61 -1.55
CA ALA A 11 -14.95 -9.64 -0.15
C ALA A 11 -13.43 -9.54 -0.08
N ASP A 12 -12.93 -8.45 0.52
CA ASP A 12 -11.51 -8.26 0.78
C ASP A 12 -11.07 -9.38 1.70
N SER A 13 -10.34 -10.36 1.16
CA SER A 13 -9.99 -11.57 1.90
C SER A 13 -8.97 -11.31 3.01
N GLY A 14 -8.41 -10.09 3.06
CA GLY A 14 -7.34 -9.73 3.98
C GLY A 14 -6.05 -10.52 3.75
N ALA A 15 -6.00 -11.35 2.72
CA ALA A 15 -4.89 -12.22 2.42
C ALA A 15 -3.87 -11.47 1.56
N TYR A 16 -2.59 -11.65 1.90
CA TYR A 16 -1.47 -11.10 1.15
C TYR A 16 -1.41 -11.58 -0.31
N THR A 17 -1.93 -12.78 -0.58
CA THR A 17 -1.99 -13.38 -1.92
C THR A 17 -3.17 -12.88 -2.76
N ASP A 18 -4.00 -11.98 -2.24
CA ASP A 18 -5.15 -11.45 -2.98
C ASP A 18 -4.71 -10.47 -4.08
N LEU A 19 -4.48 -11.02 -5.27
CA LEU A 19 -4.14 -10.28 -6.49
C LEU A 19 -5.21 -9.25 -6.87
N ASN A 20 -6.46 -9.43 -6.44
CA ASN A 20 -7.51 -8.43 -6.68
C ASN A 20 -7.27 -7.13 -5.91
N ARG A 21 -6.61 -7.20 -4.74
CA ARG A 21 -6.25 -6.02 -3.97
C ARG A 21 -5.26 -5.14 -4.73
N LEU A 22 -4.22 -5.74 -5.30
CA LEU A 22 -3.26 -5.06 -6.18
C LEU A 22 -3.95 -4.43 -7.40
N ASN A 23 -4.88 -5.15 -8.02
CA ASN A 23 -5.61 -4.64 -9.19
C ASN A 23 -6.50 -3.45 -8.82
N SER A 24 -7.14 -3.47 -7.64
CA SER A 24 -7.97 -2.36 -7.17
C SER A 24 -7.19 -1.06 -6.91
N LEU A 25 -5.92 -1.16 -6.49
CA LEU A 25 -5.02 0.00 -6.32
C LEU A 25 -4.60 0.60 -7.67
N LYS A 26 -4.53 -0.23 -8.71
CA LYS A 26 -4.09 0.16 -10.06
C LYS A 26 -5.18 0.90 -10.87
N VAL A 27 -6.45 0.69 -10.53
CA VAL A 27 -7.61 1.24 -11.26
C VAL A 27 -8.17 2.51 -10.61
N GLY A 28 -7.76 2.86 -9.39
CA GLY A 28 -8.15 4.10 -8.71
C GLY A 28 -7.42 5.35 -9.21
N ASP A 29 -7.97 6.51 -8.88
CA ASP A 29 -7.28 7.80 -9.05
C ASP A 29 -5.96 7.79 -8.28
N ARG A 30 -4.85 7.87 -9.01
CA ARG A 30 -3.50 7.64 -8.48
C ARG A 30 -3.05 8.75 -7.53
N ASP A 31 -3.63 9.94 -7.67
CA ASP A 31 -3.27 11.15 -6.91
C ASP A 31 -4.23 11.45 -5.76
N SER A 32 -5.28 10.66 -5.59
CA SER A 32 -6.21 10.79 -4.47
C SER A 32 -5.56 10.37 -3.15
N ASP A 33 -5.62 11.22 -2.13
CA ASP A 33 -5.07 10.95 -0.78
C ASP A 33 -5.58 9.63 -0.19
N ALA A 34 -6.83 9.23 -0.50
CA ALA A 34 -7.40 7.96 -0.09
C ALA A 34 -6.72 6.74 -0.73
N ASN A 35 -6.28 6.84 -1.99
CA ASN A 35 -5.55 5.78 -2.68
C ASN A 35 -4.10 5.71 -2.17
N LEU A 36 -3.45 6.86 -1.98
CA LEU A 36 -2.14 6.96 -1.36
C LEU A 36 -2.11 6.30 0.02
N ARG A 37 -3.14 6.54 0.84
CA ARG A 37 -3.26 5.92 2.17
C ARG A 37 -3.42 4.40 2.10
N LYS A 38 -4.21 3.89 1.15
CA LYS A 38 -4.34 2.44 0.92
C LYS A 38 -3.02 1.81 0.47
N VAL A 39 -2.31 2.44 -0.45
CA VAL A 39 -0.99 1.97 -0.89
C VAL A 39 0.02 2.00 0.25
N ALA A 40 0.01 3.05 1.07
CA ALA A 40 0.90 3.17 2.23
C ALA A 40 0.63 2.07 3.27
N GLN A 41 -0.64 1.71 3.49
CA GLN A 41 -1.02 0.60 4.37
C GLN A 41 -0.55 -0.75 3.81
N GLU A 42 -0.72 -0.99 2.51
CA GLU A 42 -0.20 -2.21 1.87
C GLU A 42 1.33 -2.30 1.90
N PHE A 43 2.00 -1.16 1.78
CA PHE A 43 3.45 -1.12 1.93
C PHE A 43 3.90 -1.43 3.36
N GLU A 44 3.16 -0.97 4.38
CA GLU A 44 3.48 -1.30 5.77
C GLU A 44 3.29 -2.80 6.04
N SER A 45 2.21 -3.43 5.54
CA SER A 45 2.00 -4.87 5.72
C SER A 45 3.14 -5.70 5.08
N LEU A 46 3.60 -5.29 3.89
CA LEU A 46 4.78 -5.84 3.23
C LEU A 46 6.05 -5.69 4.07
N PHE A 47 6.28 -4.50 4.61
CA PHE A 47 7.45 -4.21 5.44
C PHE A 47 7.45 -5.04 6.73
N LEU A 48 6.31 -5.12 7.42
CA LEU A 48 6.15 -5.95 8.61
C LEU A 48 6.39 -7.42 8.31
N ASN A 49 5.94 -7.91 7.15
CA ASN A 49 6.20 -9.28 6.73
C ASN A 49 7.70 -9.55 6.55
N GLU A 50 8.43 -8.67 5.86
CA GLU A 50 9.88 -8.82 5.69
C GLU A 50 10.65 -8.63 7.01
N MET A 51 10.16 -7.77 7.91
CA MET A 51 10.71 -7.66 9.27
C MET A 51 10.57 -8.97 10.05
N LEU A 52 9.35 -9.53 10.13
CA LEU A 52 9.08 -10.80 10.83
C LEU A 52 9.89 -11.95 10.23
N LYS A 53 9.96 -12.02 8.89
CA LYS A 53 10.76 -12.99 8.16
C LYS A 53 12.25 -12.84 8.45
N SER A 54 12.77 -11.62 8.54
CA SER A 54 14.17 -11.35 8.90
C SER A 54 14.47 -11.78 10.34
N MET A 55 13.59 -11.45 11.28
CA MET A 55 13.71 -11.88 12.69
C MET A 55 13.73 -13.41 12.78
N ARG A 56 12.87 -14.10 12.03
CA ARG A 56 12.83 -15.56 12.00
C ARG A 56 14.06 -16.17 11.31
N SER A 57 14.50 -15.59 10.20
CA SER A 57 15.74 -16.00 9.52
C SER A 57 16.94 -15.91 10.45
N ALA A 58 17.01 -14.87 11.30
CA ALA A 58 18.03 -14.76 12.34
C ALA A 58 17.88 -15.84 13.43
N SER A 59 16.65 -16.16 13.85
CA SER A 59 16.40 -17.26 14.80
C SER A 59 16.74 -18.65 14.24
N ASP A 60 16.57 -18.85 12.94
CA ASP A 60 16.92 -20.10 12.25
C ASP A 60 18.42 -20.37 12.25
N VAL A 61 19.25 -19.31 12.27
CA VAL A 61 20.71 -19.47 12.43
C VAL A 61 21.04 -20.11 13.79
N LEU A 62 20.26 -19.80 14.82
CA LEU A 62 20.44 -20.36 16.17
C LEU A 62 19.78 -21.73 16.34
N ALA A 63 18.71 -22.01 15.58
CA ALA A 63 17.94 -23.26 15.65
C ALA A 63 18.33 -24.31 14.60
N LYS A 64 19.52 -24.18 14.01
CA LYS A 64 19.98 -24.96 12.84
C LYS A 64 19.99 -26.48 13.07
N ASP A 65 20.18 -26.91 14.32
CA ASP A 65 20.21 -28.32 14.73
C ASP A 65 18.87 -28.81 15.35
N ASN A 66 17.81 -27.99 15.32
CA ASN A 66 16.53 -28.36 15.91
C ASN A 66 15.70 -29.25 14.95
N PRO A 67 15.39 -30.52 15.30
CA PRO A 67 14.58 -31.41 14.46
C PRO A 67 13.14 -30.93 14.24
N LEU A 68 12.65 -29.97 15.02
CA LEU A 68 11.35 -29.33 14.81
C LEU A 68 11.36 -28.21 13.74
N ASN A 69 12.55 -27.77 13.30
CA ASN A 69 12.73 -26.72 12.30
C ASN A 69 12.70 -27.28 10.86
N THR A 70 11.61 -27.98 10.52
CA THR A 70 11.41 -28.56 9.18
C THR A 70 10.92 -27.51 8.19
N GLU A 71 11.18 -27.73 6.89
CA GLU A 71 10.67 -26.85 5.82
C GLU A 71 9.14 -26.71 5.84
N THR A 72 8.42 -27.79 6.14
CA THR A 72 6.95 -27.75 6.27
C THR A 72 6.52 -26.85 7.42
N THR A 73 7.17 -26.94 8.59
CA THR A 73 6.91 -26.05 9.73
C THR A 73 7.14 -24.59 9.34
N LYS A 74 8.25 -24.30 8.64
CA LYS A 74 8.57 -22.94 8.17
C LYS A 74 7.52 -22.39 7.22
N GLN A 75 7.01 -23.19 6.29
CA GLN A 75 5.97 -22.76 5.34
C GLN A 75 4.68 -22.36 6.07
N TYR A 76 4.19 -23.20 7.00
CA TYR A 76 3.01 -22.85 7.80
C TYR A 76 3.23 -21.60 8.64
N GLN A 77 4.42 -21.47 9.22
CA GLN A 77 4.77 -20.33 10.04
C GLN A 77 4.89 -19.04 9.21
N GLN A 78 5.41 -19.12 7.98
CA GLN A 78 5.41 -18.01 7.02
C GLN A 78 3.99 -17.57 6.67
N MET A 79 3.06 -18.50 6.43
CA MET A 79 1.67 -18.14 6.15
C MET A 79 1.00 -17.47 7.35
N TYR A 80 1.28 -17.96 8.56
CA TYR A 80 0.81 -17.34 9.79
C TYR A 80 1.35 -15.92 9.96
N ASP A 81 2.66 -15.75 9.80
CA ASP A 81 3.33 -14.45 9.94
C ASP A 81 2.85 -13.46 8.86
N GLN A 82 2.49 -13.94 7.66
CA GLN A 82 1.85 -13.11 6.62
C GLN A 82 0.49 -12.58 7.09
N GLN A 83 -0.38 -13.45 7.61
CA GLN A 83 -1.67 -13.02 8.12
C GLN A 83 -1.53 -12.06 9.31
N LEU A 84 -0.56 -12.33 10.18
CA LEU A 84 -0.22 -11.49 11.32
C LEU A 84 0.26 -10.11 10.86
N ALA A 85 1.14 -10.04 9.87
CA ALA A 85 1.61 -8.76 9.33
C ALA A 85 0.46 -7.92 8.74
N VAL A 86 -0.49 -8.57 8.05
CA VAL A 86 -1.66 -7.87 7.51
C VAL A 86 -2.60 -7.42 8.63
N SER A 87 -2.86 -8.25 9.65
CA SER A 87 -3.70 -7.84 10.78
C SER A 87 -3.05 -6.70 11.55
N MET A 88 -1.74 -6.76 11.81
CA MET A 88 -0.99 -5.72 12.52
C MET A 88 -0.95 -4.38 11.77
N SER A 89 -0.86 -4.39 10.44
CA SER A 89 -0.91 -3.15 9.65
C SER A 89 -2.32 -2.53 9.59
N ARG A 90 -3.37 -3.33 9.82
CA ARG A 90 -4.76 -2.85 9.80
C ARG A 90 -5.27 -2.42 11.17
N GLU A 91 -4.91 -3.18 12.18
CA GLU A 91 -5.42 -3.01 13.54
C GLU A 91 -4.55 -2.02 14.32
N GLY A 92 -5.17 -1.13 15.08
CA GLY A 92 -4.44 -0.18 15.95
C GLY A 92 -3.64 0.93 15.23
N GLY A 93 -3.73 1.05 13.90
CA GLY A 93 -3.00 2.06 13.13
C GLY A 93 -1.57 1.66 12.72
N GLY A 94 -1.24 0.37 12.78
CA GLY A 94 0.07 -0.12 12.36
C GLY A 94 1.21 0.31 13.29
N ILE A 95 2.44 0.28 12.77
CA ILE A 95 3.64 0.81 13.44
C ILE A 95 3.85 2.30 13.18
N GLY A 96 2.96 2.95 12.42
CA GLY A 96 3.03 4.38 12.10
C GLY A 96 3.76 4.69 10.79
N LEU A 97 4.16 3.67 10.03
CA LEU A 97 4.95 3.87 8.81
C LEU A 97 4.12 4.52 7.70
N GLN A 98 2.85 4.15 7.59
CA GLN A 98 1.92 4.77 6.64
C GLN A 98 1.81 6.29 6.84
N ASP A 99 1.80 6.76 8.10
CA ASP A 99 1.64 8.19 8.40
C ASP A 99 2.90 8.97 8.04
N VAL A 100 4.08 8.35 8.24
CA VAL A 100 5.36 8.93 7.82
C VAL A 100 5.44 8.99 6.29
N LEU A 101 5.03 7.93 5.58
CA LEU A 101 5.00 7.89 4.12
C LEU A 101 4.04 8.93 3.55
N MET A 102 2.83 9.04 4.12
CA MET A 102 1.86 10.06 3.75
C MET A 102 2.43 11.46 3.97
N ARG A 103 3.02 11.73 5.14
CA ARG A 103 3.64 13.04 5.44
C ARG A 103 4.73 13.41 4.44
N GLN A 104 5.57 12.45 4.07
CA GLN A 104 6.65 12.68 3.11
C GLN A 104 6.11 12.92 1.70
N LEU A 105 5.14 12.13 1.27
CA LEU A 105 4.53 12.25 -0.05
C LEU A 105 3.73 13.56 -0.19
N SER A 106 2.98 13.96 0.84
CA SER A 106 2.30 15.26 0.89
C SER A 106 3.30 16.43 0.82
N LYS A 107 4.45 16.32 1.50
CA LYS A 107 5.51 17.32 1.43
C LYS A 107 6.11 17.44 0.03
N GLN A 108 6.32 16.31 -0.67
CA GLN A 108 6.80 16.29 -2.06
C GLN A 108 5.77 16.86 -3.04
N LYS A 109 4.48 16.55 -2.85
CA LYS A 109 3.39 17.11 -3.65
C LYS A 109 3.28 18.62 -3.48
N ALA A 110 3.44 19.13 -2.26
CA ALA A 110 3.51 20.56 -1.98
C ALA A 110 4.72 21.23 -2.67
N SER A 111 5.91 20.63 -2.62
CA SER A 111 7.10 21.19 -3.29
C SER A 111 6.96 21.23 -4.82
N ASN A 112 6.34 20.22 -5.44
CA ASN A 112 6.10 20.21 -6.88
C ASN A 112 5.02 21.22 -7.31
N ALA A 113 4.02 21.46 -6.46
CA ALA A 113 3.00 22.49 -6.70
C ALA A 113 3.62 23.90 -6.66
N THR A 114 4.52 24.17 -5.71
CA THR A 114 5.26 25.45 -5.64
C THR A 114 6.16 25.66 -6.85
N ALA A 115 6.85 24.62 -7.33
CA ALA A 115 7.68 24.70 -8.54
C ALA A 115 6.87 24.98 -9.82
N SER A 116 5.63 24.50 -9.88
CA SER A 116 4.73 24.75 -11.02
C SER A 116 4.13 26.17 -10.99
N ALA A 117 3.84 26.70 -9.80
CA ALA A 117 3.30 28.05 -9.60
C ALA A 117 4.33 29.17 -9.79
N SER A 118 5.63 28.88 -9.64
CA SER A 118 6.72 29.85 -9.83
C SER A 118 7.20 29.96 -11.28
N SER A 119 6.48 29.38 -12.25
CA SER A 119 6.86 29.50 -13.67
C SER A 119 6.81 30.98 -14.09
N PRO A 120 7.95 31.61 -14.45
CA PRO A 120 8.02 33.05 -14.72
C PRO A 120 7.39 33.46 -16.05
N PHE A 121 6.79 32.52 -16.78
CA PHE A 121 6.19 32.76 -18.08
C PHE A 121 4.66 32.82 -17.95
N PRO A 122 4.03 33.94 -18.33
CA PRO A 122 2.58 34.01 -18.45
C PRO A 122 2.10 32.94 -19.43
N ARG A 123 1.12 32.12 -19.04
CA ARG A 123 0.40 31.28 -19.99
C ARG A 123 -0.34 32.22 -20.94
N VAL A 124 0.18 32.39 -22.14
CA VAL A 124 -0.51 33.13 -23.20
C VAL A 124 -1.72 32.29 -23.58
N ASP A 125 -2.88 32.68 -23.08
CA ASP A 125 -4.16 32.08 -23.44
C ASP A 125 -4.46 32.48 -24.88
N ILE A 126 -4.19 31.57 -25.83
CA ILE A 126 -4.55 31.74 -27.24
C ILE A 126 -6.05 31.44 -27.37
N GLN A 127 -6.87 32.27 -26.75
CA GLN A 127 -8.32 32.26 -26.93
C GLN A 127 -8.80 33.68 -27.22
N GLN A 128 -8.46 34.20 -28.41
CA GLN A 128 -9.32 35.12 -29.17
C GLN A 128 -8.65 35.48 -30.49
N ARG A 129 -9.04 34.80 -31.57
CA ARG A 129 -9.21 35.46 -32.88
C ARG A 129 -10.18 34.67 -33.75
N SER A 130 -11.47 34.75 -33.41
CA SER A 130 -12.58 34.39 -34.28
C SER A 130 -13.36 35.67 -34.65
N LEU A 131 -12.73 36.48 -35.49
CA LEU A 131 -13.33 37.53 -36.32
C LEU A 131 -12.36 37.53 -37.51
N TRP A 132 -12.71 36.98 -38.68
CA TRP A 132 -13.72 37.39 -39.66
C TRP A 132 -14.08 36.19 -40.55
#